data_AF-X1ITW7-F1
#
_entry.id   AF-X1ITW7-F1
#
_cell.length_a   1.000
_cell.length_b   1.000
_cell.length_c   1.000
_cell.angle_alpha   90.00
_cell.angle_beta   90.00
_cell.angle_gamma   90.00
#
_symmetry.space_group_name_H-M   'P 1'
#
loop_
_entity.id
_entity.type
_entity.pdbx_description
1 polymer ?
#
loop_
_entity_poly.entity_id
_entity_poly.type
_entity_poly.pdbx_seq_one_letter_code
_entity_poly.pdbx_strand_id
1 'polypeptide(L)'
;TAGSSGGRSRVPVDVFDPFWAALDAVPVAPDAEALYDVGTADGRLRRANLATYLDTVGRSATMLLVAEAPGWRGMTNTGVPFTSMRELGPEYLVPPEPTAPWEASSRVVQAILEEWSGPLPVAWAVFPHHPFAAPDRLTNRTPRPAEVRAGAPVAL
;
A
#
# COMPACT_ATOMS: atom_id res chain seq x y z
N THR A 1 53.39 2.07 13.40
CA THR A 1 52.08 2.76 13.52
C THR A 1 51.13 2.16 12.50
N ALA A 2 50.29 1.21 12.91
CA ALA A 2 49.33 0.57 12.03
C ALA A 2 48.08 1.47 11.90
N GLY A 3 47.85 2.01 10.72
CA GLY A 3 46.62 2.72 10.39
C GLY A 3 45.50 1.72 10.11
N SER A 4 44.58 1.57 11.05
CA SER A 4 43.30 0.90 10.83
C SER A 4 42.41 1.82 10.00
N SER A 5 42.31 1.57 8.70
CA SER A 5 41.28 2.16 7.84
C SER A 5 39.97 1.40 8.08
N GLY A 6 39.19 1.86 9.05
CA GLY A 6 37.81 1.42 9.25
C GLY A 6 36.95 1.83 8.06
N GLY A 7 36.86 0.96 7.06
CA GLY A 7 35.88 1.07 5.99
C GLY A 7 34.49 0.96 6.61
N ARG A 8 33.77 2.09 6.67
CA ARG A 8 32.34 2.05 7.01
C ARG A 8 31.66 1.24 5.92
N SER A 9 31.21 0.04 6.28
CA SER A 9 30.24 -0.72 5.48
C SER A 9 29.05 0.20 5.23
N ARG A 10 28.87 0.64 3.98
CA ARG A 10 27.67 1.37 3.57
C ARG A 10 26.54 0.37 3.65
N VAL A 11 25.65 0.54 4.63
CA VAL A 11 24.40 -0.23 4.70
C VAL A 11 23.74 -0.11 3.33
N PRO A 12 23.42 -1.22 2.64
CA PRO A 12 22.68 -1.17 1.39
C PRO A 12 21.37 -0.41 1.63
N VAL A 13 21.16 0.67 0.90
CA VAL A 13 19.86 1.35 0.86
C VAL A 13 18.88 0.43 0.17
N ASP A 14 17.72 0.18 0.78
CA ASP A 14 16.69 -0.63 0.14
C ASP A 14 16.08 0.17 -1.02
N VAL A 15 15.76 -0.51 -2.11
CA VAL A 15 15.19 0.12 -3.32
C VAL A 15 13.85 0.83 -3.01
N PHE A 16 13.15 0.43 -1.96
CA PHE A 16 11.89 1.01 -1.52
C PHE A 16 12.06 2.12 -0.46
N ASP A 17 13.26 2.45 0.01
CA ASP A 17 13.44 3.55 0.99
C ASP A 17 12.83 4.89 0.50
N PRO A 18 13.02 5.33 -0.76
CA PRO A 18 12.38 6.54 -1.26
C PRO A 18 10.85 6.42 -1.32
N PHE A 19 10.33 5.23 -1.63
CA PHE A 19 8.90 4.96 -1.66
C PHE A 19 8.27 5.14 -0.26
N TRP A 20 8.89 4.56 0.77
CA TRP A 20 8.42 4.71 2.15
C TRP A 20 8.44 6.15 2.62
N ALA A 21 9.51 6.89 2.30
CA ALA A 21 9.60 8.31 2.62
C ALA A 21 8.53 9.14 1.89
N ALA A 22 8.25 8.83 0.62
CA ALA A 22 7.20 9.50 -0.15
C ALA A 22 5.79 9.16 0.39
N LEU A 23 5.55 7.91 0.78
CA LEU A 23 4.30 7.46 1.40
C LEU A 23 4.01 8.23 2.70
N ASP A 24 5.01 8.32 3.57
CA ASP A 24 4.88 8.99 4.87
C ASP A 24 4.68 10.51 4.73
N ALA A 25 5.11 11.09 3.61
CA ALA A 25 4.94 12.50 3.31
C ALA A 25 3.55 12.87 2.77
N VAL A 26 2.70 11.90 2.40
CA VAL A 26 1.38 12.19 1.86
C VAL A 26 0.46 12.72 2.97
N PRO A 27 -0.08 13.95 2.85
CA PRO A 27 -0.96 14.53 3.87
C PRO A 27 -2.29 13.77 3.97
N VAL A 28 -2.78 13.64 5.20
CA VAL A 28 -4.07 13.01 5.50
C VAL A 28 -5.13 14.09 5.68
N ALA A 29 -6.17 14.06 4.85
CA ALA A 29 -7.31 14.97 4.98
C ALA A 29 -8.22 14.58 6.18
N PRO A 30 -9.02 15.51 6.75
CA PRO A 30 -9.92 15.20 7.87
C PRO A 30 -10.95 14.10 7.58
N ASP A 31 -11.30 13.92 6.30
CA ASP A 31 -12.20 12.89 5.79
C ASP A 31 -11.45 11.79 5.02
N ALA A 32 -10.24 11.46 5.49
CA ALA A 32 -9.45 10.33 5.02
C ALA A 32 -8.81 9.55 6.18
N GLU A 33 -8.67 8.24 6.02
CA GLU A 33 -7.96 7.36 6.94
C GLU A 33 -6.50 7.18 6.50
N ALA A 34 -5.57 7.38 7.43
CA ALA A 34 -4.15 7.10 7.22
C ALA A 34 -3.90 5.58 7.30
N LEU A 35 -3.76 4.90 6.16
CA LEU A 35 -3.66 3.44 6.14
C LEU A 35 -2.38 2.91 6.77
N TYR A 36 -1.26 3.61 6.59
CA TYR A 36 0.08 3.09 6.90
C TYR A 36 0.76 3.83 8.05
N ASP A 37 -0.03 4.51 8.89
CA ASP A 37 0.45 5.23 10.07
C ASP A 37 1.04 4.26 11.11
N VAL A 38 2.37 4.27 11.21
CA VAL A 38 3.13 3.44 12.15
C VAL A 38 2.88 3.78 13.63
N GLY A 39 2.23 4.91 13.93
CA GLY A 39 1.75 5.25 15.26
C GLY A 39 0.63 4.32 15.75
N THR A 40 -0.12 3.71 14.84
CA THR A 40 -1.27 2.83 15.15
C THR A 40 -0.94 1.35 14.98
N ALA A 41 -1.67 0.47 15.67
CA ALA A 41 -1.50 -0.97 15.50
C ALA A 41 -1.90 -1.43 14.09
N ASP A 42 -3.04 -0.96 13.60
CA ASP A 42 -3.55 -1.29 12.26
C ASP A 42 -2.63 -0.76 11.16
N GLY A 43 -2.11 0.45 11.30
CA GLY A 43 -1.17 1.03 10.33
C GLY A 43 0.16 0.28 10.28
N ARG A 44 0.69 -0.18 11.42
CA ARG A 44 1.87 -1.08 11.43
C ARG A 44 1.59 -2.41 10.75
N LEU A 45 0.42 -3.00 10.99
CA LEU A 45 0.01 -4.25 10.35
C LEU A 45 -0.07 -4.09 8.83
N ARG A 46 -0.80 -3.07 8.36
CA ARG A 46 -0.95 -2.77 6.93
C ARG A 46 0.39 -2.44 6.27
N ARG A 47 1.29 -1.74 6.97
CA ARG A 47 2.64 -1.45 6.48
C ARG A 47 3.49 -2.71 6.34
N ALA A 48 3.40 -3.63 7.30
CA ALA A 48 4.07 -4.93 7.19
C ALA A 48 3.54 -5.74 5.99
N ASN A 49 2.21 -5.75 5.79
CA ASN A 49 1.61 -6.41 4.64
C ASN A 49 2.03 -5.78 3.31
N LEU A 50 2.07 -4.44 3.22
CA LEU A 50 2.56 -3.74 2.04
C LEU A 50 4.04 -4.04 1.76
N ALA A 51 4.88 -4.15 2.80
CA ALA A 51 6.27 -4.56 2.64
C ALA A 51 6.39 -5.97 2.07
N THR A 52 5.64 -6.94 2.62
CA THR A 52 5.57 -8.32 2.07
C THR A 52 5.13 -8.33 0.61
N TYR A 53 4.13 -7.52 0.26
CA TYR A 53 3.65 -7.38 -1.12
C TYR A 53 4.76 -6.85 -2.05
N LEU A 54 5.42 -5.74 -1.67
CA LEU A 54 6.49 -5.13 -2.47
C LEU A 54 7.72 -6.04 -2.62
N ASP A 55 8.07 -6.80 -1.59
CA ASP A 55 9.13 -7.81 -1.69
C ASP A 55 8.76 -8.95 -2.64
N THR A 56 7.49 -9.33 -2.67
CA THR A 56 6.99 -10.44 -3.50
C THR A 56 6.88 -10.05 -4.98
N VAL A 57 6.28 -8.89 -5.29
CA VAL A 57 6.02 -8.49 -6.69
C VAL A 57 6.91 -7.35 -7.17
N GLY A 58 7.28 -6.42 -6.29
CA GLY A 58 7.91 -5.16 -6.68
C GLY A 58 9.34 -5.28 -7.20
N ARG A 59 10.08 -6.31 -6.78
CA ARG A 59 11.49 -6.48 -7.17
C ARG A 59 11.67 -6.96 -8.62
N SER A 60 10.66 -7.61 -9.19
CA SER A 60 10.69 -8.14 -10.57
C SER A 60 9.72 -7.42 -11.51
N ALA A 61 8.81 -6.60 -10.97
CA ALA A 61 7.83 -5.87 -11.74
C ALA A 61 8.48 -4.89 -12.73
N THR A 62 7.94 -4.88 -13.95
CA THR A 62 8.31 -3.94 -15.01
C THR A 62 7.18 -2.96 -15.34
N MET A 63 6.04 -3.09 -14.67
CA MET A 63 4.83 -2.32 -14.89
C MET A 63 4.21 -1.92 -13.55
N LEU A 64 3.72 -0.68 -13.49
CA LEU A 64 2.93 -0.13 -12.40
C LEU A 64 1.49 0.11 -12.88
N LEU A 65 0.52 -0.49 -12.21
CA LEU A 65 -0.90 -0.20 -12.38
C LEU A 65 -1.33 0.81 -11.32
N VAL A 66 -1.63 2.04 -11.76
CA VAL A 66 -2.05 3.11 -10.85
C VAL A 66 -3.57 3.11 -10.70
N ALA A 67 -4.02 2.87 -9.48
CA ALA A 67 -5.40 2.96 -9.02
C ALA A 67 -5.67 4.32 -8.36
N GLU A 68 -6.95 4.60 -8.07
CA GLU A 68 -7.37 5.88 -7.52
C GLU A 68 -7.10 6.01 -6.01
N ALA A 69 -7.80 5.22 -5.18
CA ALA A 69 -7.65 5.21 -3.73
C ALA A 69 -8.08 3.84 -3.15
N PRO A 70 -7.59 3.47 -1.95
CA PRO A 70 -8.09 2.30 -1.22
C PRO A 70 -9.60 2.36 -0.95
N GLY A 71 -10.29 1.24 -1.15
CA GLY A 71 -11.68 1.05 -0.73
C GLY A 71 -11.79 0.56 0.72
N TRP A 72 -12.86 0.92 1.42
CA TRP A 72 -13.06 0.53 2.83
C TRP A 72 -13.19 -0.98 3.02
N ARG A 73 -13.68 -1.71 2.01
CA ARG A 73 -13.93 -3.16 2.09
C ARG A 73 -12.72 -4.04 1.81
N GLY A 74 -11.70 -3.54 1.10
CA GLY A 74 -10.54 -4.32 0.69
C GLY A 74 -9.25 -3.80 1.30
N MET A 75 -8.53 -2.98 0.53
CA MET A 75 -7.18 -2.51 0.87
C MET A 75 -7.12 -1.77 2.22
N THR A 76 -8.20 -1.12 2.66
CA THR A 76 -8.25 -0.51 4.01
C THR A 76 -8.19 -1.57 5.11
N ASN A 77 -8.66 -2.80 4.89
CA ASN A 77 -8.50 -3.87 5.88
C ASN A 77 -7.11 -4.51 5.79
N THR A 78 -6.63 -4.80 4.57
CA THR A 78 -5.47 -5.67 4.35
C THR A 78 -4.14 -4.92 4.24
N GLY A 79 -4.18 -3.64 3.83
CA GLY A 79 -2.99 -2.88 3.45
C GLY A 79 -2.40 -3.27 2.09
N VAL A 80 -3.00 -4.24 1.39
CA VAL A 80 -2.50 -4.77 0.11
C VAL A 80 -3.39 -4.29 -1.04
N PRO A 81 -2.82 -3.70 -2.11
CA PRO A 81 -3.57 -3.25 -3.28
C PRO A 81 -4.46 -4.34 -3.88
N PHE A 82 -5.73 -4.01 -4.12
CA PHE A 82 -6.74 -4.92 -4.70
C PHE A 82 -6.88 -6.29 -3.99
N THR A 83 -6.68 -6.33 -2.68
CA THR A 83 -6.86 -7.55 -1.88
C THR A 83 -7.86 -7.30 -0.75
N SER A 84 -8.97 -8.04 -0.76
CA SER A 84 -9.89 -8.09 0.37
C SER A 84 -9.59 -9.27 1.30
N MET A 85 -10.25 -9.35 2.46
CA MET A 85 -10.04 -10.46 3.41
C MET A 85 -10.23 -11.84 2.78
N ARG A 86 -11.12 -11.95 1.79
CA ARG A 86 -11.37 -13.18 1.02
C ARG A 86 -10.15 -13.65 0.22
N GLU A 87 -9.36 -12.72 -0.32
CA GLU A 87 -8.20 -13.02 -1.18
C GLU A 87 -6.87 -12.94 -0.43
N LEU A 88 -6.89 -12.67 0.88
CA LEU A 88 -5.70 -12.49 1.69
C LEU A 88 -4.94 -13.83 1.83
N GLY A 89 -3.71 -13.86 1.31
CA GLY A 89 -2.80 -15.01 1.42
C GLY A 89 -2.25 -15.24 2.84
N PRO A 90 -1.77 -16.46 3.15
CA PRO A 90 -1.25 -16.83 4.46
C PRO A 90 0.05 -16.11 4.86
N GLU A 91 0.75 -15.49 3.92
CA GLU A 91 1.97 -14.70 4.13
C GLU A 91 1.69 -13.32 4.74
N TYR A 92 0.43 -12.87 4.71
CA TYR A 92 0.01 -11.58 5.24
C TYR A 92 -0.54 -11.70 6.65
N LEU A 93 -0.35 -10.64 7.44
CA LEU A 93 -0.97 -10.48 8.74
C LEU A 93 -2.47 -10.25 8.57
N VAL A 94 -3.25 -10.96 9.37
CA VAL A 94 -4.71 -10.87 9.39
C VAL A 94 -5.14 -9.77 10.38
N PRO A 95 -5.85 -8.72 9.94
CA PRO A 95 -6.41 -7.73 10.86
C PRO A 95 -7.41 -8.39 11.82
N PRO A 96 -7.43 -8.01 13.11
CA PRO A 96 -8.26 -8.67 14.12
C PRO A 96 -9.76 -8.38 13.91
N GLU A 97 -10.10 -7.20 13.42
CA GLU A 97 -11.49 -6.74 13.26
C GLU A 97 -11.69 -6.14 11.85
N PRO A 98 -11.75 -6.96 10.79
CA PRO A 98 -11.98 -6.45 9.45
C PRO A 98 -13.39 -5.88 9.31
N THR A 99 -13.50 -4.73 8.66
CA THR A 99 -14.79 -4.04 8.44
C THR A 99 -15.69 -4.74 7.43
N ALA A 100 -15.11 -5.53 6.52
CA ALA A 100 -15.84 -6.35 5.58
C ALA A 100 -15.03 -7.60 5.18
N PRO A 101 -15.71 -8.71 4.86
CA PRO A 101 -15.04 -9.91 4.38
C PRO A 101 -14.61 -9.81 2.90
N TRP A 102 -15.18 -8.88 2.12
CA TRP A 102 -15.04 -8.90 0.66
C TRP A 102 -15.30 -7.53 0.00
N GLU A 103 -14.58 -7.30 -1.11
CA GLU A 103 -14.76 -6.18 -2.05
C GLU A 103 -14.93 -6.69 -3.50
N ALA A 104 -15.91 -6.19 -4.26
CA ALA A 104 -16.19 -6.71 -5.61
C ALA A 104 -15.04 -6.46 -6.62
N SER A 105 -14.37 -5.30 -6.51
CA SER A 105 -13.26 -4.92 -7.39
C SER A 105 -12.02 -5.78 -7.17
N SER A 106 -11.72 -6.19 -5.93
CA SER A 106 -10.57 -7.06 -5.64
C SER A 106 -10.68 -8.37 -6.42
N ARG A 107 -11.85 -9.01 -6.40
CA ARG A 107 -12.08 -10.26 -7.14
C ARG A 107 -11.80 -10.13 -8.63
N VAL A 108 -12.27 -9.05 -9.26
CA VAL A 108 -12.08 -8.85 -10.71
C VAL A 108 -10.60 -8.67 -11.04
N VAL A 109 -9.90 -7.85 -10.25
CA VAL A 109 -8.47 -7.62 -10.47
C VAL A 109 -7.65 -8.88 -10.20
N GLN A 110 -7.94 -9.62 -9.15
CA GLN A 110 -7.26 -10.87 -8.82
C GLN A 110 -7.44 -11.91 -9.94
N ALA A 111 -8.66 -12.08 -10.48
CA ALA A 111 -8.89 -12.97 -11.62
C ALA A 111 -8.08 -12.57 -12.87
N ILE A 112 -7.92 -11.27 -13.14
CA ILE A 112 -7.09 -10.79 -14.25
C ILE A 112 -5.60 -11.07 -13.99
N LEU A 113 -5.13 -10.89 -12.75
CA LEU A 113 -3.74 -11.14 -12.37
C LEU A 113 -3.40 -12.64 -12.39
N GLU A 114 -4.35 -13.52 -12.09
CA GLU A 114 -4.20 -14.98 -12.20
C GLU A 114 -3.93 -15.44 -13.64
N GLU A 115 -4.48 -14.73 -14.63
CA GLU A 115 -4.28 -15.00 -16.05
C GLU A 115 -3.06 -14.24 -16.63
N TRP A 116 -2.38 -13.42 -15.82
CA TRP A 116 -1.26 -12.59 -16.28
C TRP A 116 -0.05 -13.43 -16.67
N SER A 117 0.56 -13.09 -17.80
CA SER A 117 1.75 -13.77 -18.30
C SER A 117 2.99 -12.88 -18.13
N GLY A 118 4.02 -13.43 -17.49
CA GLY A 118 5.27 -12.71 -17.19
C GLY A 118 5.30 -12.15 -15.76
N PRO A 119 6.23 -11.23 -15.45
CA PRO A 119 6.29 -10.59 -14.14
C PRO A 119 4.98 -9.88 -13.83
N LEU A 120 4.45 -10.10 -12.62
CA LEU A 120 3.26 -9.42 -12.15
C LEU A 120 3.52 -7.91 -12.05
N PRO A 121 2.56 -7.06 -12.43
CA PRO A 121 2.67 -5.63 -12.20
C PRO A 121 2.56 -5.32 -10.70
N VAL A 122 3.22 -4.25 -10.26
CA VAL A 122 2.84 -3.62 -8.99
C VAL A 122 1.54 -2.88 -9.23
N ALA A 123 0.56 -3.04 -8.35
CA ALA A 123 -0.61 -2.19 -8.28
C ALA A 123 -0.42 -1.19 -7.14
N TRP A 124 -0.82 0.06 -7.34
CA TRP A 124 -0.67 1.09 -6.31
C TRP A 124 -1.73 2.17 -6.43
N ALA A 125 -2.21 2.70 -5.31
CA ALA A 125 -3.17 3.78 -5.29
C ALA A 125 -2.47 5.14 -5.27
N VAL A 126 -2.77 6.01 -6.24
CA VAL A 126 -2.17 7.36 -6.31
C VAL A 126 -2.49 8.19 -5.08
N PHE A 127 -3.67 8.03 -4.47
CA PHE A 127 -3.94 8.52 -3.13
C PHE A 127 -3.92 7.34 -2.15
N PRO A 128 -2.86 7.16 -1.34
CA PRO A 128 -2.66 5.95 -0.53
C PRO A 128 -3.48 5.93 0.78
N HIS A 129 -4.18 7.02 1.10
CA HIS A 129 -5.11 7.10 2.22
C HIS A 129 -6.52 6.73 1.77
N HIS A 130 -7.40 6.29 2.66
CA HIS A 130 -8.78 5.96 2.31
C HIS A 130 -9.70 7.17 2.52
N PRO A 131 -10.14 7.86 1.44
CA PRO A 131 -11.11 8.94 1.53
C PRO A 131 -12.54 8.40 1.73
N PHE A 132 -13.28 9.04 2.63
CA PHE A 132 -14.66 8.67 2.96
C PHE A 132 -15.58 9.90 2.99
N ALA A 133 -16.89 9.67 2.95
CA ALA A 133 -17.90 10.70 3.12
C ALA A 133 -18.15 10.93 4.63
N ALA A 134 -17.51 11.96 5.20
CA ALA A 134 -17.61 12.24 6.62
C ALA A 134 -19.08 12.44 7.08
N PRO A 135 -19.47 11.92 8.26
CA PRO A 135 -18.61 11.26 9.25
C PRO A 135 -18.44 9.73 9.04
N ASP A 136 -19.06 9.15 8.00
CA ASP A 136 -19.12 7.70 7.82
C ASP A 136 -17.87 7.16 7.11
N ARG A 137 -17.02 6.47 7.88
CA ARG A 137 -15.77 5.85 7.42
C ARG A 137 -15.99 4.60 6.57
N LEU A 138 -17.20 4.03 6.53
CA LEU A 138 -17.53 2.85 5.74
C LEU A 138 -18.14 3.23 4.38
N THR A 139 -17.61 4.29 3.78
CA THR A 139 -18.01 4.81 2.47
C THR A 139 -16.78 5.11 1.64
N ASN A 140 -16.89 4.95 0.32
CA ASN A 140 -15.83 5.37 -0.60
C ASN A 140 -16.14 6.77 -1.12
N ARG A 141 -15.13 7.65 -1.14
CA ARG A 141 -15.19 8.94 -1.83
C ARG A 141 -14.08 8.98 -2.89
N THR A 142 -14.35 9.57 -4.05
CA THR A 142 -13.30 9.91 -5.04
C THR A 142 -12.30 10.90 -4.43
N PRO A 143 -10.98 10.64 -4.40
CA PRO A 143 -9.97 11.62 -4.01
C PRO A 143 -10.08 12.93 -4.81
N ARG A 144 -9.82 14.02 -4.12
CA ARG A 144 -9.78 15.36 -4.69
C ARG A 144 -8.55 15.49 -5.58
N PRO A 145 -8.54 16.39 -6.58
CA PRO A 145 -7.34 16.64 -7.38
C PRO A 145 -6.11 17.04 -6.55
N ALA A 146 -6.30 17.71 -5.42
CA ALA A 146 -5.20 18.04 -4.50
C ALA A 146 -4.64 16.80 -3.77
N GLU A 147 -5.50 15.85 -3.41
CA GLU A 147 -5.12 14.58 -2.78
C GLU A 147 -4.33 13.71 -3.78
N VAL A 148 -4.81 13.62 -5.03
CA VAL A 148 -4.10 12.94 -6.13
C VAL A 148 -2.72 13.57 -6.38
N ARG A 149 -2.63 14.90 -6.47
CA ARG A 149 -1.34 15.59 -6.65
C ARG A 149 -0.37 15.35 -5.50
N ALA A 150 -0.88 15.29 -4.27
CA ALA A 150 -0.05 15.07 -3.10
C ALA A 150 0.50 13.64 -3.04
N GLY A 151 -0.22 12.66 -3.57
CA GLY A 151 0.24 11.27 -3.66
C GLY A 151 1.00 10.91 -4.94
N ALA A 152 1.06 11.81 -5.94
CA ALA A 152 1.85 11.58 -7.16
C ALA A 152 3.32 11.18 -6.90
N PRO A 153 4.07 11.76 -5.92
CA PRO A 153 5.45 11.37 -5.65
C PRO A 153 5.64 9.91 -5.17
N VAL A 154 4.59 9.25 -4.68
CA VAL A 154 4.64 7.84 -4.27
C VAL A 154 4.11 6.89 -5.36
N ALA A 155 3.68 7.43 -6.52
CA ALA A 155 3.04 6.67 -7.59
C ALA A 155 3.64 6.88 -9.00
N LEU A 156 4.50 7.89 -9.20
CA LEU A 156 5.09 8.28 -10.50
C LEU A 156 6.58 8.59 -10.35
#